data_AF-A0A523QQL1-F1
#
_entry.id   AF-A0A523QQL1-F1
#
_cell.length_a   1.000
_cell.length_b   1.000
_cell.length_c   1.000
_cell.angle_alpha   90.00
_cell.angle_beta   90.00
_cell.angle_gamma   90.00
#
_symmetry.space_group_name_H-M   'P 1'
#
loop_
_entity.id
_entity.type
_entity.pdbx_description
1 polymer ?
#
loop_
_entity_poly.entity_id
_entity_poly.type
_entity_poly.pdbx_seq_one_letter_code
_entity_poly.pdbx_strand_id
1 'polypeptide(L)'
;YVYLGVCYAGYPLLVKIIPRRLRAVEMDWRTIPQVAPGAKFAFAVIACGFLCLLFPVAAPLFASFFVGLAIKEAGVLRFIEFLSGPLLYGATFFLGFTLGALLGVDIILNPKVLILLVLGIIALTLSGLGGIAGGLIYSKISKEPFNPLIGIAAVSCVPTTAKVAQKCAAAVNPKAMILPFAMGPCVAGVITTAILTGIYITGFVGETPIFYSIFGS
;
A
#
# COMPACT_ATOMS: atom_id res chain seq x y z
N TYR A 1 -10.09 -8.41 0.23
CA TYR A 1 -9.68 -8.97 1.54
C TYR A 1 -9.00 -10.32 1.47
N VAL A 2 -9.47 -11.29 0.66
CA VAL A 2 -8.81 -12.61 0.49
C VAL A 2 -7.30 -12.48 0.21
N TYR A 3 -6.95 -11.60 -0.72
CA TYR A 3 -5.56 -11.25 -1.05
C TYR A 3 -4.70 -10.81 0.14
N LEU A 4 -5.29 -10.12 1.13
CA LEU A 4 -4.58 -9.67 2.32
C LEU A 4 -4.18 -10.86 3.21
N GLY A 5 -5.06 -11.87 3.30
CA GLY A 5 -4.77 -13.14 3.96
C GLY A 5 -3.67 -13.92 3.23
N VAL A 6 -3.72 -13.92 1.90
CA VAL A 6 -2.66 -14.51 1.06
C VAL A 6 -1.32 -13.81 1.28
N CYS A 7 -1.29 -12.47 1.40
CA CYS A 7 -0.07 -11.75 1.75
C CYS A 7 0.45 -12.16 3.14
N TYR A 8 -0.43 -12.28 4.14
CA TYR A 8 -0.04 -12.72 5.50
C TYR A 8 0.56 -14.13 5.53
N ALA A 9 0.05 -15.05 4.72
CA ALA A 9 0.55 -16.43 4.64
C ALA A 9 1.78 -16.56 3.72
N GLY A 10 1.75 -15.91 2.56
CA GLY A 10 2.73 -16.05 1.49
C GLY A 10 4.00 -15.22 1.70
N TYR A 11 3.89 -14.00 2.23
CA TYR A 11 5.06 -13.11 2.33
C TYR A 11 6.12 -13.64 3.31
N PRO A 12 5.78 -14.23 4.46
CA PRO A 12 6.77 -14.89 5.32
C PRO A 12 7.52 -16.05 4.63
N LEU A 13 6.93 -16.70 3.63
CA LEU A 13 7.60 -17.72 2.82
C LEU A 13 8.56 -17.08 1.82
N LEU A 14 8.12 -16.04 1.11
CA LEU A 14 8.96 -15.29 0.15
C LEU A 14 10.18 -14.65 0.83
N VAL A 15 10.00 -14.13 2.04
CA VAL A 15 11.08 -13.55 2.87
C VAL A 15 12.24 -14.52 3.10
N LYS A 16 12.00 -15.84 3.09
CA LYS A 16 13.06 -16.84 3.32
C LYS A 16 14.15 -16.81 2.26
N ILE A 17 13.87 -16.25 1.08
CA ILE A 17 14.85 -16.01 0.01
C ILE A 17 15.98 -15.08 0.50
N ILE A 18 15.68 -14.16 1.42
CA ILE A 18 16.68 -13.27 2.00
C ILE A 18 17.50 -14.04 3.07
N PRO A 19 18.86 -14.00 3.00
CA PRO A 19 19.73 -14.60 4.01
C PRO A 19 19.40 -14.10 5.43
N ARG A 20 19.50 -14.99 6.43
CA ARG A 20 19.23 -14.64 7.84
C ARG A 20 20.10 -13.45 8.32
N ARG A 21 21.34 -13.35 7.83
CA ARG A 21 22.27 -12.26 8.17
C ARG A 21 21.70 -10.88 7.80
N LEU A 22 21.12 -10.74 6.61
CA LEU A 22 20.54 -9.46 6.16
C LEU A 22 19.20 -9.15 6.87
N ARG A 23 18.45 -10.18 7.27
CA ARG A 23 17.19 -10.01 8.01
C ARG A 23 17.37 -9.56 9.45
N ALA A 24 18.54 -9.83 10.03
CA ALA A 24 18.87 -9.47 11.42
C ALA A 24 19.40 -8.03 11.58
N VAL A 25 19.60 -7.30 10.47
CA VAL A 25 20.15 -5.94 10.48
C VAL A 25 19.24 -5.01 11.27
N GLU A 26 19.83 -4.41 12.30
CA GLU A 26 19.21 -3.37 13.12
C GLU A 26 19.39 -2.02 12.41
N MET A 27 18.36 -1.19 12.45
CA MET A 27 18.37 0.14 11.87
C MET A 27 18.35 1.18 12.97
N ASP A 28 19.20 2.20 12.85
CA ASP A 28 19.31 3.25 13.86
C ASP A 28 18.16 4.25 13.72
N TRP A 29 17.27 4.25 14.70
CA TRP A 29 16.16 5.17 14.88
C TRP A 29 16.53 6.65 14.79
N ARG A 30 17.77 6.98 15.16
CA ARG A 30 18.29 8.35 15.12
C ARG A 30 18.43 8.89 13.69
N THR A 31 18.45 8.00 12.69
CA THR A 31 18.49 8.39 11.27
C THR A 31 17.14 8.93 10.77
N ILE A 32 16.04 8.74 11.50
CA ILE A 32 14.73 9.29 11.10
C ILE A 32 14.74 10.80 11.39
N PRO A 33 14.75 11.67 10.37
CA PRO A 33 14.80 13.11 10.59
C PRO A 33 13.54 13.58 11.32
N GLN A 34 13.73 14.41 12.35
CA GLN A 34 12.60 15.05 13.02
C GLN A 34 12.10 16.20 12.16
N VAL A 35 10.94 16.00 11.54
CA VAL A 35 10.30 17.01 10.68
C VAL A 35 9.18 17.71 11.45
N ALA A 36 9.18 19.04 11.40
CA ALA A 36 8.13 19.85 12.02
C ALA A 36 6.74 19.51 11.44
N PRO A 37 5.67 19.46 12.26
CA PRO A 37 4.32 19.15 11.79
C PRO A 37 3.85 20.06 10.65
N GLY A 38 4.20 21.35 10.70
CA GLY A 38 3.87 22.31 9.65
C GLY A 38 4.51 21.99 8.30
N ALA A 39 5.73 21.45 8.28
CA ALA A 39 6.40 21.06 7.05
C ALA A 39 5.76 19.80 6.43
N LYS A 40 5.32 18.84 7.25
CA LYS A 40 4.59 17.66 6.79
C LYS A 40 3.22 18.02 6.23
N PHE A 41 2.52 18.95 6.89
CA PHE A 41 1.24 19.47 6.42
C PHE A 41 1.39 20.20 5.08
N ALA A 42 2.35 21.12 4.97
CA ALA A 42 2.63 21.82 3.72
C ALA A 42 3.01 20.85 2.59
N PHE A 43 3.86 19.85 2.88
CA PHE A 43 4.19 18.80 1.93
C PHE A 43 2.95 18.04 1.44
N ALA A 44 2.06 17.64 2.36
CA ALA A 44 0.83 16.92 2.01
C ALA A 44 -0.06 17.75 1.06
N VAL A 45 -0.24 19.04 1.33
CA VAL A 45 -1.09 19.93 0.52
C VAL A 45 -0.44 20.21 -0.84
N ILE A 46 0.85 20.54 -0.87
CA ILE A 46 1.58 20.84 -2.12
C ILE A 46 1.66 19.60 -3.00
N ALA A 47 2.03 18.45 -2.43
CA ALA A 47 2.07 17.18 -3.15
C ALA A 47 0.68 16.82 -3.68
N CYS A 48 -0.38 16.93 -2.86
CA CYS A 48 -1.74 16.69 -3.33
C CYS A 48 -2.11 17.58 -4.51
N GLY A 49 -1.87 18.90 -4.41
CA GLY A 49 -2.17 19.83 -5.49
C GLY A 49 -1.42 19.50 -6.78
N PHE A 50 -0.13 19.17 -6.67
CA PHE A 50 0.70 18.79 -7.80
C PHE A 50 0.26 17.46 -8.44
N LEU A 51 -0.03 16.42 -7.63
CA LEU A 51 -0.50 15.14 -8.14
C LEU A 51 -1.91 15.23 -8.75
N CYS A 52 -2.81 16.03 -8.18
CA CYS A 52 -4.14 16.25 -8.74
C CYS A 52 -4.09 17.01 -10.07
N LEU A 53 -3.15 17.96 -10.23
CA LEU A 53 -2.94 18.66 -11.49
C LEU A 53 -2.38 17.74 -12.57
N LEU A 54 -1.45 16.85 -12.20
CA LEU A 54 -0.81 15.91 -13.13
C LEU A 54 -1.74 14.74 -13.51
N PHE A 55 -2.59 14.28 -12.59
CA PHE A 55 -3.48 13.13 -12.77
C PHE A 55 -4.92 13.47 -12.31
N PRO A 56 -5.68 14.25 -13.09
CA PRO A 56 -7.02 14.70 -12.69
C PRO A 56 -7.99 13.53 -12.47
N VAL A 57 -7.82 12.43 -13.21
CA VAL A 57 -8.64 11.22 -13.07
C VAL A 57 -8.44 10.52 -11.71
N ALA A 58 -7.23 10.63 -11.13
CA ALA A 58 -6.91 10.09 -9.81
C ALA A 58 -7.05 11.12 -8.68
N ALA A 59 -7.48 12.35 -8.99
CA ALA A 59 -7.61 13.44 -8.02
C ALA A 59 -8.49 13.09 -6.81
N PRO A 60 -9.65 12.40 -6.95
CA PRO A 60 -10.47 12.02 -5.78
C PRO A 60 -9.73 11.07 -4.81
N LEU A 61 -8.92 10.16 -5.33
CA LEU A 61 -8.12 9.23 -4.54
C LEU A 61 -7.01 9.97 -3.78
N PHE A 62 -6.25 10.82 -4.48
CA PHE A 62 -5.20 11.61 -3.84
C PHE A 62 -5.78 12.59 -2.81
N ALA A 63 -6.86 13.30 -3.15
CA ALA A 63 -7.51 14.24 -2.25
C ALA A 63 -7.96 13.56 -0.95
N SER A 64 -8.68 12.43 -1.04
CA SER A 64 -9.14 11.70 0.15
C SER A 64 -7.98 11.23 1.04
N PHE A 65 -6.88 10.74 0.44
CA PHE A 65 -5.69 10.30 1.16
C PHE A 65 -4.95 11.47 1.84
N PHE A 66 -4.64 12.54 1.09
CA PHE A 66 -3.88 13.67 1.61
C PHE A 66 -4.68 14.55 2.57
N VAL A 67 -6.01 14.65 2.42
CA VAL A 67 -6.88 15.31 3.42
C VAL A 67 -6.84 14.55 4.75
N GLY A 68 -6.90 13.21 4.73
CA GLY A 68 -6.74 12.40 5.94
C GLY A 68 -5.38 12.61 6.61
N LEU A 69 -4.30 12.69 5.81
CA LEU A 69 -2.97 12.99 6.31
C LEU A 69 -2.86 14.41 6.89
N ALA A 70 -3.43 15.40 6.22
CA ALA A 70 -3.44 16.80 6.65
C ALA A 70 -4.17 16.96 8.00
N ILE A 71 -5.32 16.31 8.19
CA ILE A 71 -6.06 16.34 9.46
C ILE A 71 -5.28 15.66 10.58
N LYS A 72 -4.59 14.55 10.27
CA LYS A 72 -3.72 13.86 11.23
C LYS A 72 -2.55 14.75 11.68
N GLU A 73 -1.90 15.45 10.75
CA GLU A 73 -0.75 16.33 11.05
C GLU A 73 -1.19 17.69 11.64
N ALA A 74 -2.43 18.14 11.39
CA ALA A 74 -3.00 19.35 12.02
C ALA A 74 -3.24 19.18 13.53
N GLY A 75 -3.23 17.94 14.05
CA GLY A 75 -3.29 17.65 15.48
C GLY A 75 -4.63 17.94 16.15
N VAL A 76 -5.69 18.21 15.38
CA VAL A 76 -7.02 18.49 15.94
C VAL A 76 -7.70 17.17 16.30
N LEU A 77 -7.54 16.75 17.56
CA LEU A 77 -8.00 15.45 18.08
C LEU A 77 -9.46 15.13 17.72
N ARG A 78 -10.36 16.10 17.82
CA ARG A 78 -11.79 15.93 17.50
C ARG A 78 -12.03 15.41 16.08
N PHE A 79 -11.32 15.96 15.09
CA PHE A 79 -11.47 15.51 13.70
C PHE A 79 -10.80 14.15 13.48
N ILE A 80 -9.64 13.91 14.10
CA ILE A 80 -8.92 12.64 13.99
C ILE A 80 -9.76 11.49 14.55
N GLU A 81 -10.38 11.67 15.72
CA GLU A 81 -11.26 10.68 16.36
C GLU A 81 -12.54 10.44 15.55
N PHE A 82 -13.14 11.51 15.02
CA PHE A 82 -14.32 11.41 14.17
C PHE A 82 -14.03 10.63 12.87
N LEU A 83 -12.91 10.94 12.20
CA LEU A 83 -12.48 10.28 10.97
C LEU A 83 -12.10 8.82 11.21
N SER A 84 -11.30 8.55 12.24
CA SER A 84 -10.77 7.20 12.50
C SER A 84 -11.79 6.26 13.15
N GLY A 85 -12.80 6.82 13.83
CA GLY A 85 -13.86 6.05 14.48
C GLY A 85 -15.14 6.05 13.63
N PRO A 86 -16.14 6.89 13.98
CA PRO A 86 -17.47 6.84 13.38
C PRO A 86 -17.48 6.85 11.84
N LEU A 87 -16.70 7.73 11.21
CA LEU A 87 -16.72 7.86 9.74
C LEU A 87 -16.10 6.65 9.05
N LEU A 88 -14.92 6.20 9.50
CA LEU A 88 -14.26 5.02 8.94
C LEU A 88 -15.10 3.76 9.11
N TYR A 89 -15.62 3.50 10.32
CA TYR A 89 -16.43 2.32 10.58
C TYR A 89 -17.77 2.38 9.84
N GLY A 90 -18.41 3.54 9.78
CA GLY A 90 -19.64 3.75 9.01
C GLY A 90 -19.42 3.51 7.51
N ALA A 91 -18.41 4.14 6.92
CA ALA A 91 -18.07 3.94 5.51
C ALA A 91 -17.71 2.48 5.20
N THR A 92 -16.97 1.82 6.10
CA THR A 92 -16.61 0.40 5.95
C THR A 92 -17.84 -0.50 6.03
N PHE A 93 -18.77 -0.21 6.93
CA PHE A 93 -20.04 -0.93 7.03
C PHE A 93 -20.86 -0.79 5.75
N PHE A 94 -21.06 0.44 5.26
CA PHE A 94 -21.81 0.68 4.02
C PHE A 94 -21.14 0.04 2.80
N LEU A 95 -19.81 0.08 2.73
CA LEU A 95 -19.04 -0.59 1.67
C LEU A 95 -19.22 -2.11 1.75
N GLY A 96 -19.12 -2.70 2.93
CA GLY A 96 -19.34 -4.13 3.15
C GLY A 96 -20.77 -4.56 2.82
N PHE A 97 -21.76 -3.77 3.24
CA PHE A 97 -23.18 -3.99 2.95
C PHE A 97 -23.46 -3.94 1.45
N THR A 98 -22.98 -2.90 0.76
CA THR A 98 -23.15 -2.74 -0.69
C THR A 98 -22.48 -3.89 -1.44
N LEU A 99 -21.23 -4.23 -1.12
CA LEU A 99 -20.55 -5.37 -1.74
C LEU A 99 -21.28 -6.70 -1.48
N GLY A 100 -21.78 -6.90 -0.27
CA GLY A 100 -22.58 -8.08 0.09
C GLY A 100 -23.89 -8.17 -0.71
N ALA A 101 -24.56 -7.05 -0.92
CA ALA A 101 -25.78 -6.98 -1.74
C ALA A 101 -25.50 -7.24 -3.24
N LEU A 102 -24.32 -6.85 -3.73
CA LEU A 102 -23.88 -7.10 -5.12
C LEU A 102 -23.37 -8.54 -5.35
N LEU A 103 -23.12 -9.33 -4.31
CA LEU A 103 -22.63 -10.71 -4.38
C LEU A 103 -23.79 -11.68 -4.67
N GLY A 104 -24.27 -11.70 -5.91
CA GLY A 104 -25.20 -12.71 -6.41
C GLY A 104 -24.54 -14.08 -6.63
N VAL A 105 -25.33 -15.17 -6.54
CA VAL A 105 -24.87 -16.56 -6.79
C VAL A 105 -24.23 -16.69 -8.18
N ASP A 106 -24.79 -15.98 -9.15
CA ASP A 106 -24.36 -16.00 -10.56
C ASP A 106 -22.97 -15.37 -10.76
N ILE A 107 -22.59 -14.43 -9.91
CA ILE A 107 -21.28 -13.77 -9.94
C ILE A 107 -20.23 -14.67 -9.27
N ILE A 108 -20.58 -15.32 -8.15
CA ILE A 108 -19.66 -16.19 -7.41
C ILE A 108 -19.33 -17.46 -8.21
N LEU A 109 -20.32 -18.05 -8.89
CA LEU A 109 -20.11 -19.23 -9.73
C LEU A 109 -19.51 -18.92 -11.11
N ASN A 110 -19.30 -17.64 -11.44
CA ASN A 110 -18.75 -17.28 -12.73
C ASN A 110 -17.27 -17.68 -12.81
N PRO A 111 -16.85 -18.52 -13.78
CA PRO A 111 -15.47 -18.95 -13.93
C PRO A 111 -14.49 -17.79 -14.15
N LYS A 112 -14.98 -16.63 -14.63
CA LYS A 112 -14.16 -15.41 -14.76
C LYS A 112 -13.65 -14.91 -13.41
N VAL A 113 -14.42 -15.03 -12.32
CA VAL A 113 -14.01 -14.59 -10.99
C VAL A 113 -12.84 -15.41 -10.47
N LEU A 114 -12.83 -16.72 -10.74
CA LEU A 114 -11.73 -17.59 -10.36
C LEU A 114 -10.43 -17.20 -11.09
N ILE A 115 -10.51 -16.88 -12.38
CA ILE A 115 -9.37 -16.42 -13.17
C ILE A 115 -8.81 -15.11 -12.59
N LEU A 116 -9.68 -14.14 -12.28
CA LEU A 116 -9.28 -12.88 -11.64
C LEU A 116 -8.61 -13.12 -10.28
N LEU A 117 -9.12 -14.08 -9.49
CA LEU A 117 -8.56 -14.45 -8.21
C LEU A 117 -7.14 -15.01 -8.34
N VAL A 118 -6.93 -15.95 -9.26
CA VAL A 118 -5.61 -16.52 -9.52
C VAL A 118 -4.66 -15.45 -10.04
N LEU A 119 -5.10 -14.61 -10.96
CA LEU A 119 -4.28 -13.53 -11.52
C LEU A 119 -3.85 -12.53 -10.44
N GLY A 120 -4.74 -12.19 -9.51
CA GLY A 120 -4.43 -11.32 -8.37
C GLY A 120 -3.41 -11.94 -7.41
N ILE A 121 -3.49 -13.25 -7.15
CA ILE A 121 -2.49 -13.96 -6.34
C ILE A 121 -1.12 -13.89 -7.02
N ILE A 122 -1.06 -14.17 -8.32
CA ILE A 122 0.18 -14.10 -9.10
C ILE A 122 0.74 -12.66 -9.07
N ALA A 123 -0.09 -11.64 -9.31
CA ALA A 123 0.30 -10.24 -9.27
C ALA A 123 0.89 -9.85 -7.91
N LEU A 124 0.31 -10.31 -6.79
CA LEU A 124 0.83 -10.04 -5.45
C LEU A 124 2.15 -10.76 -5.18
N THR A 125 2.29 -12.01 -5.62
CA THR A 125 3.57 -12.71 -5.49
C THR A 125 4.68 -12.02 -6.27
N LEU A 126 4.40 -11.56 -7.49
CA LEU A 126 5.34 -10.79 -8.31
C LEU A 126 5.66 -9.44 -7.67
N SER A 127 4.66 -8.74 -7.12
CA SER A 127 4.86 -7.48 -6.40
C SER A 127 5.74 -7.67 -5.14
N GLY A 128 5.52 -8.75 -4.39
CA GLY A 128 6.36 -9.12 -3.26
C GLY A 128 7.79 -9.46 -3.65
N LEU A 129 7.99 -10.22 -4.74
CA LEU A 129 9.33 -10.52 -5.27
C LEU A 129 10.04 -9.25 -5.77
N GLY A 130 9.33 -8.36 -6.46
CA GLY A 130 9.84 -7.05 -6.88
C GLY A 130 10.23 -6.18 -5.70
N GLY A 131 9.42 -6.17 -4.63
CA GLY A 131 9.75 -5.50 -3.37
C GLY A 131 11.01 -6.06 -2.71
N ILE A 132 11.16 -7.38 -2.64
CA ILE A 132 12.38 -8.04 -2.13
C ILE A 132 13.60 -7.66 -2.98
N ALA A 133 13.47 -7.72 -4.30
CA ALA A 133 14.55 -7.36 -5.21
C ALA A 133 14.97 -5.89 -5.01
N GLY A 134 14.01 -4.97 -4.94
CA GLY A 134 14.26 -3.56 -4.66
C GLY A 134 14.95 -3.34 -3.30
N GLY A 135 14.50 -4.04 -2.25
CA GLY A 135 15.12 -3.98 -0.92
C GLY A 135 16.56 -4.51 -0.92
N LEU A 136 16.85 -5.58 -1.66
CA LEU A 136 18.20 -6.14 -1.79
C LEU A 136 19.12 -5.23 -2.62
N ILE A 137 18.61 -4.64 -3.70
CA ILE A 137 19.36 -3.67 -4.50
C ILE A 137 19.71 -2.46 -3.65
N TYR A 138 18.74 -1.89 -2.94
CA TYR A 138 18.96 -0.76 -2.06
C TYR A 138 19.95 -1.09 -0.93
N SER A 139 19.86 -2.29 -0.35
CA SER A 139 20.84 -2.77 0.65
C SER A 139 22.26 -2.89 0.11
N LYS A 140 22.46 -3.09 -1.20
CA LYS A 140 23.79 -3.15 -1.83
C LYS A 140 24.34 -1.76 -2.20
N ILE A 141 23.46 -0.83 -2.54
CA ILE A 141 23.83 0.55 -2.91
C ILE A 141 24.03 1.41 -1.67
N SER A 142 23.25 1.18 -0.62
CA SER A 142 23.34 1.91 0.64
C SER A 142 24.66 1.59 1.34
N LYS A 143 25.33 2.64 1.82
CA LYS A 143 26.51 2.53 2.69
C LYS A 143 26.14 2.31 4.15
N GLU A 144 24.87 2.53 4.49
CA GLU A 144 24.33 2.37 5.83
C GLU A 144 23.63 1.02 6.03
N PRO A 145 23.59 0.48 7.26
CA PRO A 145 22.89 -0.76 7.57
C PRO A 145 21.39 -0.64 7.24
N PHE A 146 20.98 -1.27 6.15
CA PHE A 146 19.59 -1.30 5.69
C PHE A 146 19.03 -2.73 5.71
N ASN A 147 17.83 -2.89 6.27
CA ASN A 147 17.17 -4.20 6.28
C ASN A 147 16.34 -4.38 4.99
N PRO A 148 16.70 -5.32 4.09
CA PRO A 148 15.98 -5.54 2.84
C PRO A 148 14.52 -5.99 3.02
N LEU A 149 14.13 -6.42 4.23
CA LEU A 149 12.72 -6.71 4.58
C LEU A 149 11.79 -5.50 4.38
N ILE A 150 12.33 -4.29 4.46
CA ILE A 150 11.59 -3.05 4.18
C ILE A 150 11.05 -3.03 2.75
N GLY A 151 11.73 -3.69 1.81
CA GLY A 151 11.28 -3.76 0.41
C GLY A 151 9.90 -4.42 0.26
N ILE A 152 9.54 -5.37 1.12
CA ILE A 152 8.21 -6.01 1.11
C ILE A 152 7.12 -5.06 1.59
N ALA A 153 7.48 -4.10 2.43
CA ALA A 153 6.57 -3.07 2.88
C ALA A 153 6.15 -2.15 1.73
N ALA A 154 6.89 -2.08 0.62
CA ALA A 154 6.51 -1.30 -0.56
C ALA A 154 5.22 -1.79 -1.25
N VAL A 155 4.76 -3.01 -0.95
CA VAL A 155 3.44 -3.48 -1.40
C VAL A 155 2.35 -2.67 -0.71
N SER A 156 1.44 -2.08 -1.47
CA SER A 156 0.42 -1.07 -1.08
C SER A 156 -0.64 -1.50 -0.04
N CYS A 157 -0.42 -2.59 0.69
CA CYS A 157 -1.34 -3.11 1.71
C CYS A 157 -1.01 -2.54 3.10
N VAL A 158 -1.35 -1.27 3.32
CA VAL A 158 -1.10 -0.54 4.58
C VAL A 158 -2.07 -0.98 5.68
N PRO A 159 -1.64 -1.12 6.97
CA PRO A 159 -0.27 -1.25 7.48
C PRO A 159 0.20 -2.71 7.54
N THR A 160 -0.52 -3.61 6.87
CA THR A 160 -0.35 -5.06 6.93
C THR A 160 1.04 -5.52 6.50
N THR A 161 1.53 -5.04 5.36
CA THR A 161 2.84 -5.44 4.83
C THR A 161 3.99 -4.98 5.71
N ALA A 162 3.89 -3.76 6.28
CA ALA A 162 4.83 -3.28 7.29
C ALA A 162 4.86 -4.17 8.54
N LYS A 163 3.68 -4.57 9.04
CA LYS A 163 3.55 -5.46 10.21
C LYS A 163 4.11 -6.86 9.92
N VAL A 164 3.87 -7.39 8.73
CA VAL A 164 4.44 -8.68 8.31
C VAL A 164 5.96 -8.60 8.21
N ALA A 165 6.51 -7.52 7.64
CA ALA A 165 7.94 -7.28 7.61
C ALA A 165 8.54 -7.23 9.02
N GLN A 166 7.93 -6.47 9.93
CA GLN A 166 8.34 -6.40 11.34
C GLN A 166 8.29 -7.76 12.03
N LYS A 167 7.21 -8.54 11.82
CA LYS A 167 7.08 -9.89 12.38
C LYS A 167 8.20 -10.81 11.88
N CYS A 168 8.56 -10.71 10.60
CA CYS A 168 9.64 -11.51 10.02
C CYS A 168 11.03 -11.07 10.52
N ALA A 169 11.24 -9.78 10.77
CA ALA A 169 12.47 -9.27 11.37
C ALA A 169 12.61 -9.72 12.83
N ALA A 170 11.54 -9.54 13.62
CA ALA A 170 11.49 -9.92 15.03
C ALA A 170 11.70 -11.42 15.25
N ALA A 171 11.29 -12.26 14.30
CA ALA A 171 11.53 -13.71 14.34
C ALA A 171 13.01 -14.11 14.20
N VAL A 172 13.85 -13.23 13.61
CA VAL A 172 15.29 -13.46 13.46
C VAL A 172 16.08 -12.70 14.53
N ASN A 173 15.74 -11.44 14.75
CA ASN A 173 16.33 -10.59 15.79
C ASN A 173 15.21 -9.75 16.46
N PRO A 174 14.85 -10.02 17.73
CA PRO A 174 13.84 -9.26 18.45
C PRO A 174 14.20 -7.77 18.64
N LYS A 175 15.48 -7.42 18.61
CA LYS A 175 15.97 -6.04 18.73
C LYS A 175 15.88 -5.27 17.40
N ALA A 176 15.74 -5.96 16.27
CA ALA A 176 15.58 -5.35 14.96
C ALA A 176 14.14 -4.84 14.79
N MET A 177 13.92 -3.59 15.17
CA MET A 177 12.66 -2.89 14.94
C MET A 177 12.77 -2.06 13.66
N ILE A 178 12.04 -2.47 12.62
CA ILE A 178 12.05 -1.92 11.26
C ILE A 178 10.72 -1.23 10.88
N LEU A 179 9.68 -1.40 11.70
CA LEU A 179 8.32 -0.95 11.38
C LEU A 179 8.25 0.52 10.95
N PRO A 180 8.88 1.49 11.62
CA PRO A 180 8.77 2.92 11.26
C PRO A 180 9.53 3.28 10.00
N PHE A 181 10.61 2.57 9.68
CA PHE A 181 11.26 2.66 8.37
C PHE A 181 10.40 2.04 7.27
N ALA A 182 9.70 0.94 7.57
CA ALA A 182 8.82 0.23 6.64
C ALA A 182 7.54 1.02 6.28
N MET A 183 7.09 1.93 7.15
CA MET A 183 5.91 2.78 6.89
C MET A 183 6.13 3.75 5.72
N GLY A 184 7.36 4.22 5.49
CA GLY A 184 7.68 5.11 4.36
C GLY A 184 7.40 4.43 3.02
N PRO A 185 8.04 3.29 2.70
CA PRO A 185 7.78 2.52 1.49
C PRO A 185 6.33 2.04 1.37
N CYS A 186 5.65 1.73 2.47
CA CYS A 186 4.21 1.43 2.44
C CYS A 186 3.38 2.57 1.85
N VAL A 187 3.60 3.79 2.34
CA VAL A 187 2.89 4.99 1.85
C VAL A 187 3.27 5.29 0.42
N ALA A 188 4.57 5.19 0.08
CA ALA A 188 5.04 5.36 -1.29
C ALA A 188 4.36 4.36 -2.26
N GLY A 189 4.21 3.09 -1.86
CA GLY A 189 3.50 2.07 -2.65
C GLY A 189 2.05 2.46 -2.95
N VAL A 190 1.30 2.97 -1.97
CA VAL A 190 -0.07 3.46 -2.18
C VAL A 190 -0.09 4.60 -3.20
N ILE A 191 0.81 5.58 -3.05
CA ILE A 191 0.91 6.72 -3.98
C ILE A 191 1.25 6.25 -5.39
N THR A 192 2.27 5.40 -5.55
CA THR A 192 2.69 4.86 -6.85
C THR A 192 1.58 4.05 -7.52
N THR A 193 0.86 3.21 -6.77
CA THR A 193 -0.26 2.45 -7.34
C THR A 193 -1.41 3.35 -7.77
N ALA A 194 -1.71 4.43 -7.03
CA ALA A 194 -2.69 5.42 -7.46
C ALA A 194 -2.24 6.17 -8.74
N ILE A 195 -0.95 6.51 -8.86
CA ILE A 195 -0.39 7.11 -10.08
C ILE A 195 -0.51 6.16 -11.27
N LEU A 196 -0.06 4.91 -11.12
CA LEU A 196 -0.14 3.90 -12.18
C LEU A 196 -1.59 3.63 -12.61
N THR A 197 -2.52 3.61 -11.65
CA THR A 197 -3.96 3.50 -11.93
C THR A 197 -4.46 4.71 -12.70
N GLY A 198 -4.08 5.92 -12.31
CA GLY A 198 -4.42 7.16 -13.02
C GLY A 198 -3.91 7.18 -14.47
N ILE A 199 -2.67 6.75 -14.70
CA ILE A 199 -2.09 6.61 -16.04
C ILE A 199 -2.84 5.54 -16.83
N TYR A 200 -3.13 4.39 -16.23
CA TYR A 200 -3.85 3.32 -16.90
C TYR A 200 -5.26 3.76 -17.34
N ILE A 201 -6.02 4.44 -16.48
CA ILE A 201 -7.35 4.93 -16.85
C ILE A 201 -7.24 6.02 -17.93
N THR A 202 -6.30 6.95 -17.80
CA THR A 202 -6.13 8.04 -18.78
C THR A 202 -5.69 7.52 -20.14
N GLY A 203 -4.73 6.58 -20.17
CA GLY A 203 -4.14 6.05 -21.41
C GLY A 203 -4.93 4.91 -22.06
N PHE A 204 -5.54 4.02 -21.28
CA PHE A 204 -6.28 2.87 -21.83
C PHE A 204 -7.79 3.07 -21.85
N VAL A 205 -8.39 3.77 -20.88
CA VAL A 205 -9.85 3.97 -20.87
C VAL A 205 -10.24 5.22 -21.68
N GLY A 206 -9.38 6.25 -21.71
CA GLY A 206 -9.56 7.48 -22.50
C GLY A 206 -9.69 7.27 -24.01
N GLU A 207 -9.15 6.19 -24.57
CA GLU A 207 -9.28 5.84 -26.00
C GLU A 207 -10.32 4.73 -26.29
N THR A 208 -11.22 4.41 -25.35
CA THR A 208 -12.09 3.23 -25.50
C THR A 208 -13.60 3.52 -25.58
N PRO A 209 -14.09 4.03 -26.73
CA PRO A 209 -15.36 3.53 -27.26
C PRO A 209 -15.26 2.04 -27.67
N ILE A 210 -14.05 1.47 -27.83
CA ILE A 210 -13.82 0.10 -28.35
C ILE A 210 -13.87 -0.98 -27.24
N PHE A 211 -13.44 -0.71 -26.00
CA PHE A 211 -13.46 -1.70 -24.92
C PHE A 211 -14.88 -1.98 -24.40
N TYR A 212 -15.76 -0.96 -24.43
CA TYR A 212 -17.21 -1.14 -24.22
C TYR A 212 -17.85 -2.02 -25.32
N SER A 213 -17.29 -2.06 -26.54
CA SER A 213 -17.77 -2.93 -27.64
C SER A 213 -17.31 -4.40 -27.47
N ILE A 214 -16.20 -4.66 -26.76
CA ILE A 214 -15.67 -6.02 -26.56
C ILE A 214 -16.17 -6.68 -25.26
N PHE A 215 -16.46 -5.90 -24.22
CA PHE A 215 -16.96 -6.40 -22.93
C PHE A 215 -18.38 -5.97 -22.57
N GLY A 216 -19.06 -5.24 -23.47
CA GLY A 216 -20.47 -4.91 -23.40
C GLY A 216 -21.30 -5.75 -24.37
N SER A 217 -21.66 -6.96 -23.92
CA SER A 217 -22.88 -7.70 -24.26
C SER A 217 -23.08 -8.76 -23.19
#